data_AF-A0AAD6X4I0-F1
#
_entry.id   AF-A0AAD6X4I0-F1
#
_cell.length_a   1.000
_cell.length_b   1.000
_cell.length_c   1.000
_cell.angle_alpha   90.00
_cell.angle_beta   90.00
_cell.angle_gamma   90.00
#
_symmetry.space_group_name_H-M   'P 1'
#
loop_
_entity.id
_entity.type
_entity.pdbx_description
1 polymer ?
#
loop_
_entity_poly.entity_id
_entity_poly.type
_entity_poly.pdbx_seq_one_letter_code
_entity_poly.pdbx_strand_id
1 'polypeptide(L)'
;MFMFILRVAQALLALGVLVTTAFIANQFDLGAGGSPSQVNFLLFASVWTLVLALPYLTLSYRYFPDAAHKFGIFAAEFVTMVFWFGGFIALAVFTTLFLGCSAPVCGAAQAATTLAAIEWVLFMISTVMSIMHLWRTRNSNDGRAAPEMEARTV
;
A
#
# COMPACT_ATOMS: atom_id res chain seq x y z
N MET A 1 -3.26 4.93 -18.34
CA MET A 1 -2.19 3.94 -18.57
C MET A 1 -1.15 3.93 -17.45
N PHE A 2 -0.51 5.07 -17.13
CA PHE A 2 0.50 5.15 -16.05
C PHE A 2 0.02 4.62 -14.68
N MET A 3 -1.19 4.97 -14.24
CA MET A 3 -1.73 4.48 -12.96
C MET A 3 -1.87 2.95 -12.90
N PHE A 4 -2.19 2.29 -14.02
CA PHE A 4 -2.37 0.84 -14.05
C PHE A 4 -1.05 0.11 -13.84
N ILE A 5 0.03 0.59 -14.47
CA ILE A 5 1.38 0.04 -14.30
C ILE A 5 1.81 0.15 -12.83
N LEU A 6 1.52 1.28 -12.19
CA LEU A 6 1.80 1.53 -10.78
C LEU A 6 1.09 0.51 -9.87
N ARG A 7 -0.18 0.20 -10.14
CA ARG A 7 -0.93 -0.82 -9.38
C ARG A 7 -0.39 -2.23 -9.58
N VAL A 8 0.02 -2.57 -10.80
CA VAL A 8 0.65 -3.88 -11.09
C VAL A 8 1.98 -4.01 -10.35
N ALA A 9 2.79 -2.96 -10.33
CA ALA A 9 4.06 -2.95 -9.60
C ALA A 9 3.84 -3.12 -8.09
N GLN A 10 2.89 -2.40 -7.50
CA GLN A 10 2.47 -2.55 -6.10
C GLN A 10 1.99 -3.98 -5.81
N ALA A 11 1.18 -4.57 -6.70
CA ALA A 11 0.71 -5.94 -6.53
C ALA A 11 1.84 -6.97 -6.51
N LEU A 12 2.82 -6.84 -7.42
CA LEU A 12 3.95 -7.77 -7.54
C LEU A 12 4.89 -7.65 -6.34
N LEU A 13 5.16 -6.43 -5.88
CA LEU A 13 6.00 -6.19 -4.71
C LEU A 13 5.31 -6.70 -3.43
N ALA A 14 4.01 -6.45 -3.25
CA ALA A 14 3.24 -6.92 -2.10
C ALA A 14 3.19 -8.46 -2.05
N LEU A 15 3.09 -9.10 -3.23
CA LEU A 15 3.15 -10.55 -3.37
C LEU A 15 4.56 -11.09 -3.05
N GLY A 16 5.61 -10.40 -3.47
CA GLY A 16 6.99 -10.74 -3.10
C GLY A 16 7.21 -10.69 -1.58
N VAL A 17 6.67 -9.66 -0.92
CA VAL A 17 6.68 -9.55 0.54
C VAL A 17 5.87 -10.67 1.18
N LEU A 18 4.70 -11.01 0.64
CA LEU A 18 3.86 -12.10 1.16
C LEU A 18 4.61 -13.45 1.12
N VAL A 19 5.27 -13.76 -0.01
CA VAL A 19 6.02 -15.01 -0.18
C VAL A 19 7.20 -15.08 0.78
N THR A 20 7.97 -14.01 0.89
CA THR A 20 9.14 -13.97 1.78
C THR A 20 8.75 -14.04 3.25
N THR A 21 7.70 -13.34 3.67
CA THR A 21 7.21 -13.37 5.06
C THR A 21 6.53 -14.69 5.42
N ALA A 22 5.83 -15.34 4.48
CA ALA A 22 5.30 -16.69 4.66
C ALA A 22 6.41 -17.74 4.82
N PHE A 23 7.49 -17.62 4.04
CA PHE A 23 8.67 -18.47 4.20
C PHE A 23 9.29 -18.31 5.59
N ILE A 24 9.47 -17.06 6.05
CA ILE A 24 10.00 -16.78 7.39
C ILE A 24 9.09 -17.38 8.46
N ALA A 25 7.78 -17.16 8.38
CA ALA A 25 6.82 -17.72 9.34
C ALA A 25 6.86 -19.25 9.42
N ASN A 26 6.94 -19.94 8.28
CA ASN A 26 7.04 -21.41 8.24
C ASN A 26 8.33 -21.92 8.91
N GLN A 27 9.45 -21.19 8.76
CA GLN A 27 10.71 -21.58 9.41
C GLN A 27 10.66 -21.41 10.93
N PHE A 28 9.99 -20.36 11.42
CA PHE A 28 9.81 -20.15 12.85
C PHE A 28 8.89 -21.21 13.48
N ASP A 29 7.81 -21.59 12.79
CA ASP A 29 6.89 -22.63 13.26
C ASP A 29 7.55 -24.01 13.39
N LEU A 30 8.40 -24.37 12.42
CA LEU A 30 9.21 -25.60 12.45
C LEU A 30 10.29 -25.59 13.56
N GLY A 31 10.70 -24.42 14.03
CA GLY A 31 11.77 -24.21 15.02
C GLY A 31 11.32 -24.18 16.49
N ALA A 32 10.05 -24.46 16.78
CA ALA A 32 9.44 -24.43 18.13
C ALA A 32 9.38 -23.04 18.80
N GLY A 33 9.51 -21.95 18.03
CA GLY A 33 9.35 -20.58 18.51
C GLY A 33 8.33 -19.85 17.65
N GLY A 34 7.16 -19.52 18.21
CA GLY A 34 6.06 -18.91 17.47
C GLY A 34 6.47 -17.68 16.64
N SER A 35 5.72 -17.43 15.55
CA SER A 35 6.03 -16.40 14.56
C SER A 35 6.20 -15.01 15.18
N PRO A 36 7.31 -14.28 14.87
CA PRO A 36 7.52 -12.92 15.37
C PRO A 36 6.39 -11.96 14.95
N SER A 37 5.99 -11.07 15.86
CA SER A 37 4.88 -10.13 15.61
C SER A 37 5.14 -9.19 14.43
N GLN A 38 6.40 -8.86 14.15
CA GLN A 38 6.81 -8.01 13.03
C GLN A 38 6.54 -8.69 11.68
N VAL A 39 6.81 -10.01 11.60
CA VAL A 39 6.56 -10.80 10.39
C VAL A 39 5.05 -10.95 10.16
N ASN A 40 4.30 -11.21 11.23
CA ASN A 40 2.83 -11.29 11.18
C ASN A 40 2.20 -9.96 10.74
N PHE A 41 2.77 -8.83 11.14
CA PHE A 41 2.30 -7.51 10.71
C PHE A 41 2.55 -7.25 9.22
N LEU A 42 3.72 -7.62 8.67
CA LEU A 42 3.93 -7.54 7.21
C LEU A 42 3.02 -8.50 6.44
N LEU A 43 2.79 -9.72 6.94
CA LEU A 43 1.83 -10.65 6.34
C LEU A 43 0.43 -10.01 6.26
N PHE A 44 -0.03 -9.41 7.35
CA PHE A 44 -1.26 -8.65 7.37
C PHE A 44 -1.26 -7.50 6.36
N ALA A 45 -0.20 -6.69 6.32
CA ALA A 45 -0.08 -5.55 5.40
C ALA A 45 -0.09 -5.99 3.92
N SER A 46 0.57 -7.10 3.58
CA SER A 46 0.53 -7.70 2.24
C SER A 46 -0.88 -8.17 1.87
N VAL A 47 -1.56 -8.89 2.77
CA VAL A 47 -2.94 -9.37 2.53
C VAL A 47 -3.90 -8.19 2.42
N TRP A 48 -3.79 -7.20 3.30
CA TRP A 48 -4.54 -5.95 3.25
C TRP A 48 -4.39 -5.27 1.89
N THR A 49 -3.15 -5.18 1.39
CA THR A 49 -2.87 -4.52 0.11
C THR A 49 -3.46 -5.31 -1.07
N LEU A 50 -3.29 -6.63 -1.08
CA LEU A 50 -3.77 -7.49 -2.17
C LEU A 50 -5.30 -7.65 -2.21
N VAL A 51 -5.95 -7.79 -1.04
CA VAL A 51 -7.37 -8.14 -0.92
C VAL A 51 -8.26 -6.93 -0.73
N LEU A 52 -7.79 -5.86 -0.10
CA LEU A 52 -8.62 -4.68 0.18
C LEU A 52 -8.20 -3.49 -0.69
N ALA A 53 -6.92 -3.14 -0.76
CA ALA A 53 -6.50 -1.97 -1.50
C ALA A 53 -6.68 -2.14 -3.02
N LEU A 54 -6.20 -3.24 -3.62
CA LEU A 54 -6.27 -3.45 -5.07
C LEU A 54 -7.70 -3.60 -5.62
N PRO A 55 -8.62 -4.38 -5.00
CA PRO A 55 -9.98 -4.48 -5.49
C PRO A 55 -10.73 -3.16 -5.35
N TYR A 56 -10.55 -2.45 -4.23
CA TYR A 56 -11.15 -1.13 -4.02
C TYR A 56 -10.71 -0.12 -5.09
N LEU A 57 -9.42 -0.12 -5.44
CA LEU A 57 -8.86 0.75 -6.47
C LEU A 57 -9.34 0.37 -7.89
N THR A 58 -9.47 -0.91 -8.19
CA THR A 58 -9.95 -1.40 -9.50
C THR A 58 -11.45 -1.13 -9.69
N LEU A 59 -12.25 -1.34 -8.65
CA LEU A 59 -13.70 -1.10 -8.67
C LEU A 59 -14.00 0.41 -8.74
N SER A 60 -13.22 1.24 -8.04
CA SER A 60 -13.40 2.69 -8.05
C SER A 60 -13.31 3.30 -9.45
N TYR A 61 -12.36 2.83 -10.27
CA TYR A 61 -12.16 3.35 -11.62
C TYR A 61 -13.26 2.90 -12.59
N ARG A 62 -13.89 1.75 -12.33
CA ARG A 62 -14.83 1.12 -13.25
C ARG A 62 -16.27 1.60 -13.07
N TYR A 63 -16.69 1.93 -11.85
CA TYR A 63 -18.12 2.08 -11.56
C TYR A 63 -18.59 3.48 -11.14
N PHE A 64 -17.77 4.34 -10.50
CA PHE A 64 -18.34 5.55 -9.86
C PHE A 64 -17.39 6.76 -9.86
N PRO A 65 -17.56 7.73 -10.79
CA PRO A 65 -16.74 8.95 -10.88
C PRO A 65 -17.07 10.05 -9.85
N ASP A 66 -18.00 9.83 -8.91
CA ASP A 66 -18.52 10.87 -8.01
C ASP A 66 -17.56 11.31 -6.89
N ALA A 67 -17.56 12.62 -6.62
CA ALA A 67 -16.57 13.31 -5.79
C ALA A 67 -16.56 12.91 -4.30
N ALA A 68 -17.67 12.39 -3.76
CA ALA A 68 -17.80 12.00 -2.36
C ALA A 68 -16.92 10.78 -1.99
N HIS A 69 -16.51 9.95 -2.96
CA HIS A 69 -15.64 8.79 -2.72
C HIS A 69 -14.14 9.04 -2.96
N LYS A 70 -13.76 10.24 -3.42
CA LYS A 70 -12.34 10.61 -3.59
C LYS A 70 -11.58 10.61 -2.25
N PHE A 71 -12.27 10.93 -1.15
CA PHE A 71 -11.71 10.84 0.20
C PHE A 71 -11.54 9.39 0.68
N GLY A 72 -12.41 8.47 0.28
CA GLY A 72 -12.29 7.04 0.62
C GLY A 72 -11.07 6.41 -0.03
N ILE A 73 -10.83 6.71 -1.30
CA ILE A 73 -9.63 6.28 -2.04
C ILE A 73 -8.37 6.84 -1.41
N PHE A 74 -8.35 8.14 -1.13
CA PHE A 74 -7.22 8.78 -0.46
C PHE A 74 -6.95 8.18 0.93
N ALA A 75 -7.99 7.93 1.72
CA ALA A 75 -7.86 7.31 3.04
C ALA A 75 -7.30 5.89 2.94
N ALA A 76 -7.78 5.07 2.01
CA ALA A 76 -7.27 3.73 1.79
C ALA A 76 -5.79 3.74 1.37
N GLU A 77 -5.38 4.65 0.48
CA GLU A 77 -3.98 4.82 0.09
C GLU A 77 -3.09 5.27 1.26
N PHE A 78 -3.56 6.25 2.03
CA PHE A 78 -2.82 6.78 3.17
C PHE A 78 -2.64 5.74 4.29
N VAL A 79 -3.71 5.01 4.64
CA VAL A 79 -3.63 3.92 5.62
C VAL A 79 -2.65 2.84 5.15
N THR A 80 -2.69 2.49 3.88
CA THR A 80 -1.78 1.49 3.31
C THR A 80 -0.34 1.99 3.35
N MET A 81 -0.09 3.26 3.01
CA MET A 81 1.23 3.90 3.16
C MET A 81 1.75 3.80 4.60
N VAL A 82 0.92 4.08 5.60
CA VAL A 82 1.31 4.01 7.02
C VAL A 82 1.62 2.59 7.46
N PHE A 83 0.83 1.60 7.01
CA PHE A 83 1.10 0.20 7.29
C PHE A 83 2.43 -0.26 6.72
N TRP A 84 2.73 0.08 5.46
CA TRP A 84 4.02 -0.25 4.86
C TRP A 84 5.19 0.45 5.57
N PHE A 85 5.01 1.72 5.99
CA PHE A 85 6.01 2.47 6.75
C PHE A 85 6.39 1.79 8.06
N GLY A 86 5.38 1.46 8.87
CA GLY A 86 5.59 0.79 10.15
C GLY A 86 6.15 -0.62 9.99
N GLY A 87 5.71 -1.32 8.94
CA GLY A 87 6.11 -2.69 8.67
C GLY A 87 7.59 -2.82 8.34
N PHE A 88 8.07 -2.07 7.34
CA PHE A 88 9.48 -2.20 6.93
C PHE A 88 10.45 -1.80 8.06
N ILE A 89 10.10 -0.78 8.86
CA ILE A 89 10.93 -0.35 9.99
C ILE A 89 10.96 -1.42 11.08
N ALA A 90 9.80 -2.00 11.42
CA ALA A 90 9.71 -3.06 12.42
C ALA A 90 10.57 -4.28 12.02
N LEU A 91 10.54 -4.67 10.74
CA LEU A 91 11.34 -5.79 10.24
C LEU A 91 12.83 -5.44 10.15
N ALA A 92 13.18 -4.21 9.78
CA ALA A 92 14.55 -3.73 9.75
C ALA A 92 15.20 -3.80 11.14
N VAL A 93 14.53 -3.26 12.16
CA VAL A 93 15.01 -3.29 13.55
C VAL A 93 15.12 -4.73 14.06
N PHE A 94 14.11 -5.56 13.79
CA PHE A 94 14.14 -6.97 14.16
C PHE A 94 15.34 -7.70 13.56
N THR A 95 15.65 -7.45 12.29
CA THR A 95 16.79 -8.06 11.58
C THR A 95 18.12 -7.63 12.18
N THR A 96 18.26 -6.37 12.59
CA THR A 96 19.51 -5.87 13.21
C THR A 96 19.78 -6.42 14.62
N LEU A 97 18.72 -6.79 15.36
CA LEU A 97 18.83 -7.28 16.73
C LEU A 97 18.98 -8.81 16.84
N PHE A 98 18.74 -9.54 15.75
CA PHE A 98 18.79 -11.00 15.74
C PHE A 98 20.23 -11.51 15.51
N LEU A 99 20.98 -11.72 16.60
CA LEU A 99 22.39 -12.16 16.59
C LEU A 99 22.63 -13.63 16.16
N GLY A 100 21.59 -14.38 15.79
CA GLY A 100 21.70 -15.79 15.40
C GLY A 100 20.72 -16.14 14.29
N CYS A 101 21.04 -15.76 13.05
CA CYS A 101 20.19 -16.08 11.92
C CYS A 101 20.78 -17.23 11.10
N SER A 102 20.01 -18.30 10.94
CA SER A 102 20.32 -19.37 9.99
C SER A 102 20.30 -18.76 8.58
N ALA A 103 21.37 -18.98 7.80
CA ALA A 103 21.66 -18.25 6.55
C ALA A 103 20.47 -17.95 5.60
N PRO A 104 19.49 -18.86 5.37
CA PRO A 104 18.37 -18.56 4.47
C PRO A 104 17.34 -17.58 5.03
N VAL A 105 17.14 -17.54 6.36
CA VAL A 105 16.11 -16.69 6.98
C VAL A 105 16.55 -15.22 6.99
N CYS A 106 17.85 -14.96 7.19
CA CYS A 106 18.40 -13.60 7.21
C CYS A 106 18.30 -12.93 5.85
N GLY A 107 18.67 -13.67 4.79
CA GLY A 107 18.54 -13.21 3.42
C GLY A 107 17.08 -12.92 3.04
N ALA A 108 16.15 -13.79 3.46
CA ALA A 108 14.72 -13.57 3.25
C ALA A 108 14.20 -12.34 4.01
N ALA A 109 14.64 -12.10 5.26
CA ALA A 109 14.24 -10.94 6.05
C ALA A 109 14.78 -9.63 5.45
N GLN A 110 16.02 -9.63 4.96
CA GLN A 110 16.61 -8.48 4.28
C GLN A 110 15.91 -8.19 2.94
N ALA A 111 15.59 -9.23 2.17
CA ALA A 111 14.81 -9.10 0.95
C ALA A 111 13.41 -8.55 1.23
N ALA A 112 12.69 -9.10 2.21
CA ALA A 112 11.37 -8.62 2.63
C ALA A 112 11.41 -7.15 3.07
N THR A 113 12.43 -6.75 3.83
CA THR A 113 12.62 -5.35 4.27
C THR A 113 12.82 -4.41 3.08
N THR A 114 13.63 -4.82 2.10
CA THR A 114 13.93 -4.01 0.92
C THR A 114 12.71 -3.88 0.01
N LEU A 115 11.99 -4.99 -0.22
CA LEU A 115 10.75 -4.99 -1.00
C LEU A 115 9.67 -4.13 -0.34
N ALA A 116 9.50 -4.25 0.98
CA ALA A 116 8.55 -3.44 1.75
C ALA A 116 8.89 -1.94 1.73
N ALA A 117 10.18 -1.59 1.74
CA ALA A 117 10.61 -0.19 1.61
C ALA A 117 10.29 0.39 0.22
N ILE A 118 10.48 -0.39 -0.85
CA ILE A 118 10.14 0.03 -2.22
C ILE A 118 8.62 0.20 -2.35
N GLU A 119 7.84 -0.75 -1.83
CA GLU A 119 6.38 -0.69 -1.79
C GLU A 119 5.90 0.59 -1.08
N TRP A 120 6.49 0.91 0.07
CA TRP A 120 6.19 2.13 0.81
C TRP A 120 6.40 3.39 -0.05
N VAL A 121 7.51 3.47 -0.78
CA VAL A 121 7.80 4.61 -1.68
C VAL A 121 6.72 4.72 -2.77
N LEU A 122 6.29 3.60 -3.36
CA LEU A 122 5.23 3.62 -4.38
C LEU A 122 3.90 4.12 -3.80
N PHE A 123 3.52 3.69 -2.60
CA PHE A 123 2.31 4.20 -1.93
C PHE A 123 2.43 5.67 -1.54
N MET A 124 3.61 6.13 -1.13
CA MET A 124 3.90 7.54 -0.89
C MET A 124 3.68 8.38 -2.15
N ILE A 125 4.28 7.99 -3.27
CA ILE A 125 4.15 8.70 -4.54
C ILE A 125 2.68 8.74 -4.97
N SER A 126 1.96 7.62 -4.87
CA SER A 126 0.53 7.53 -5.21
C SER A 126 -0.32 8.49 -4.35
N THR A 127 -0.08 8.50 -3.04
CA THR A 127 -0.79 9.36 -2.10
C THR A 127 -0.54 10.84 -2.39
N VAL A 128 0.71 11.23 -2.68
CA VAL A 128 1.05 12.62 -3.03
C VAL A 128 0.37 13.05 -4.33
N MET A 129 0.34 12.18 -5.35
CA MET A 129 -0.38 12.47 -6.60
C MET A 129 -1.88 12.67 -6.34
N SER A 130 -2.50 11.82 -5.52
CA SER A 130 -3.91 11.94 -5.11
C SER A 130 -4.18 13.28 -4.40
N ILE A 131 -3.31 13.70 -3.48
CA ILE A 131 -3.41 15.02 -2.81
C ILE A 131 -3.29 16.17 -3.81
N MET A 132 -2.30 16.12 -4.70
CA MET A 132 -2.09 17.18 -5.70
C MET A 132 -3.30 17.33 -6.63
N HIS A 133 -3.92 16.22 -7.03
CA HIS A 133 -5.14 16.24 -7.83
C HIS A 133 -6.32 16.89 -7.09
N LEU A 134 -6.49 16.61 -5.80
CA LEU A 134 -7.52 17.25 -4.95
C LEU A 134 -7.25 18.75 -4.79
N TRP A 135 -5.98 19.14 -4.58
CA TRP A 135 -5.61 20.54 -4.39
C TRP A 135 -5.80 21.35 -5.68
N ARG A 136 -5.40 20.81 -6.83
CA ARG A 136 -5.58 21.47 -8.14
C ARG A 136 -7.05 21.59 -8.53
N THR A 137 -7.87 20.57 -8.27
CA THR A 137 -9.32 20.65 -8.53
C THR A 137 -10.03 21.64 -7.61
N ARG A 138 -9.61 21.76 -6.35
CA ARG A 138 -10.13 22.80 -5.44
C ARG A 138 -9.77 24.20 -5.91
N ASN A 139 -8.52 24.42 -6.33
CA ASN A 139 -8.05 25.73 -6.82
C ASN A 139 -8.71 26.14 -8.16
N SER A 140 -9.17 25.19 -8.96
CA SER A 140 -9.89 25.48 -10.22
C SER A 140 -11.37 25.81 -10.02
N ASN A 141 -11.96 25.47 -8.87
CA ASN A 141 -13.36 25.74 -8.54
C ASN A 141 -13.57 27.07 -7.79
N ASP A 142 -12.50 27.75 -7.39
CA ASP A 142 -12.56 29.02 -6.61
C ASP A 142 -12.77 30.28 -7.48
N GLY A 143 -13.29 30.14 -8.71
CA GLY A 143 -13.48 31.28 -9.61
C GLY A 143 -14.49 31.14 -10.75
N ARG A 144 -15.26 30.04 -10.84
CA ARG A 144 -16.37 29.93 -11.81
C ARG A 144 -17.56 29.24 -11.14
N ALA A 145 -18.54 30.03 -10.73
CA ALA A 145 -19.91 29.54 -10.65
C ALA A 145 -20.24 28.90 -12.01
N ALA A 146 -20.63 27.63 -12.03
CA ALA A 146 -21.01 26.93 -13.25
C ALA A 146 -22.25 27.62 -13.86
N PRO A 147 -22.16 28.30 -15.02
CA PRO A 147 -23.30 28.96 -15.64
C PRO A 147 -23.89 28.04 -16.72
N GLU A 148 -24.23 26.80 -16.38
CA GLU A 148 -24.78 25.87 -17.39
C GLU A 148 -25.85 24.88 -16.88
N MET A 149 -26.29 24.98 -15.62
CA MET A 149 -27.42 24.17 -15.13
C MET A 149 -28.77 24.92 -15.11
N GLU A 150 -28.85 26.17 -15.59
CA GLU A 150 -30.10 26.96 -15.65
C GLU A 150 -30.69 27.16 -17.07
N ALA A 151 -30.10 26.61 -18.14
CA ALA A 151 -30.57 26.86 -19.52
C ALA A 151 -31.30 25.66 -20.16
N ARG A 152 -32.00 24.84 -19.37
CA ARG A 152 -32.96 23.85 -19.92
C ARG A 152 -34.27 23.85 -19.14
N THR A 153 -34.90 25.02 -19.08
CA THR A 153 -36.34 25.14 -18.84
C THR A 153 -36.89 26.24 -19.72
N VAL A 154 -37.12 25.94 -21.00
CA VAL A 154 -38.40 26.15 -21.71
C VAL A 154 -38.43 25.30 -22.97
#